data_AF-A0A972ZTP2-F1
#
_entry.id   AF-A0A972ZTP2-F1
#
_cell.length_a   1.000
_cell.length_b   1.000
_cell.length_c   1.000
_cell.angle_alpha   90.00
_cell.angle_beta   90.00
_cell.angle_gamma   90.00
#
_symmetry.space_group_name_H-M   'P 1'
#
loop_
_entity.id
_entity.type
_entity.pdbx_description
1 polymer ?
#
loop_
_entity_poly.entity_id
_entity_poly.type
_entity_poly.pdbx_seq_one_letter_code
_entity_poly.pdbx_strand_id
1 'polypeptide(L)'
;MNYAERQLKLLTLLKSHSLDALLVRKKENIFYLTGARGDDAILLVSDRGAFLISDSRYKEEYEKSAKNCKFQIAKHKSFYSCIEGICAKKRLQRIGFESNNFSYSEHVSLKKRLKGKKLLPVKKIVESLRIIKDTEEIKHIRRACKDGCETMNYALGIMRPGLSERWIKNRIECYVLEKGLEGTSFETIVASGKNASMPHARTSEKNIRKGEGVILDLGTINQRYNSDLTRTVFLGRIDRKYRRIYNIVRDAQKKAIEHIKPGIEASYIDNISRQYISHKGLGRYFIHSLGHGIGLETHEDPSISRNSCNMLQKNMVITIEPGIYIPGWGGIRIEDVALVTKDSCDILTSACRKVLCR
;
A
#
# COMPACT_ATOMS: atom_id res chain seq x y z
N MET A 1 -8.06 6.88 -16.05
CA MET A 1 -6.59 6.70 -15.98
C MET A 1 -6.00 6.79 -17.38
N ASN A 2 -4.83 7.43 -17.54
CA ASN A 2 -4.17 7.58 -18.85
C ASN A 2 -3.01 6.58 -19.01
N TYR A 3 -3.33 5.36 -19.45
CA TYR A 3 -2.34 4.28 -19.60
C TYR A 3 -1.28 4.59 -20.66
N ALA A 4 -1.62 5.31 -21.73
CA ALA A 4 -0.68 5.68 -22.78
C ALA A 4 0.41 6.63 -22.26
N GLU A 5 0.03 7.63 -21.47
CA GLU A 5 0.98 8.56 -20.83
C GLU A 5 1.90 7.84 -19.83
N ARG A 6 1.36 6.91 -19.02
CA ARG A 6 2.17 6.11 -18.08
C ARG A 6 3.22 5.28 -18.82
N GLN A 7 2.84 4.64 -19.93
CA GLN A 7 3.79 3.91 -20.77
C GLN A 7 4.83 4.85 -21.40
N LEU A 8 4.46 6.06 -21.86
CA LEU A 8 5.41 7.03 -22.39
C LEU A 8 6.44 7.49 -21.35
N LYS A 9 6.00 7.74 -20.11
CA LYS A 9 6.89 8.03 -18.97
C LYS A 9 7.84 6.86 -18.70
N LEU A 10 7.34 5.63 -18.73
CA LEU A 10 8.16 4.42 -18.60
C LEU A 10 9.22 4.35 -19.71
N LEU A 11 8.85 4.58 -20.98
CA LEU A 11 9.81 4.56 -22.10
C LEU A 11 10.94 5.57 -21.92
N THR A 12 10.67 6.74 -21.34
CA THR A 12 11.69 7.74 -21.02
C THR A 12 12.67 7.21 -19.97
N LEU A 13 12.17 6.51 -18.94
CA LEU A 13 13.02 5.84 -17.94
C LEU A 13 13.82 4.68 -18.53
N LEU A 14 13.26 3.91 -19.46
CA LEU A 14 14.01 2.83 -20.12
C LEU A 14 15.21 3.38 -20.88
N LYS A 15 15.04 4.51 -21.58
CA LYS A 15 16.16 5.20 -22.27
C LYS A 15 17.26 5.62 -21.30
N SER A 16 16.93 6.22 -20.16
CA SER A 16 17.93 6.63 -19.17
C SER A 16 18.69 5.45 -18.55
N HIS A 17 18.08 4.26 -18.53
CA HIS A 17 18.73 3.02 -18.07
C HIS A 17 19.41 2.23 -19.21
N SER A 18 19.42 2.77 -20.44
CA SER A 18 19.91 2.08 -21.63
C SER A 18 19.22 0.72 -21.83
N LEU A 19 17.89 0.67 -21.75
CA LEU A 19 17.07 -0.53 -21.95
C LEU A 19 16.20 -0.36 -23.20
N ASP A 20 16.10 -1.42 -24.00
CA ASP A 20 15.21 -1.46 -25.16
C ASP A 20 13.78 -1.85 -24.75
N ALA A 21 13.66 -2.65 -23.69
CA ALA A 21 12.40 -3.14 -23.18
C ALA A 21 12.46 -3.47 -21.69
N LEU A 22 11.28 -3.55 -21.07
CA LEU A 22 11.10 -4.03 -19.70
C LEU A 22 10.08 -5.18 -19.68
N LEU A 23 10.46 -6.28 -19.01
CA LEU A 23 9.57 -7.35 -18.60
C LEU A 23 9.00 -7.03 -17.22
N VAL A 24 7.68 -6.86 -17.16
CA VAL A 24 6.89 -6.55 -15.98
C VAL A 24 6.08 -7.78 -15.61
N ARG A 25 6.25 -8.28 -14.38
CA ARG A 25 5.57 -9.47 -13.83
C ARG A 25 4.62 -9.10 -12.70
N LYS A 26 4.93 -8.03 -11.95
CA LYS A 26 4.14 -7.60 -10.81
C LYS A 26 2.75 -7.15 -11.26
N LYS A 27 1.69 -7.77 -10.71
CA LYS A 27 0.29 -7.52 -11.13
C LYS A 27 -0.10 -6.04 -11.01
N GLU A 28 0.36 -5.35 -9.97
CA GLU A 28 0.09 -3.93 -9.75
C GLU A 28 0.77 -3.07 -10.82
N ASN A 29 1.99 -3.42 -11.24
CA ASN A 29 2.69 -2.70 -12.30
C ASN A 29 2.06 -2.96 -13.67
N ILE A 30 1.58 -4.19 -13.94
CA ILE A 30 0.82 -4.52 -15.15
C ILE A 30 -0.49 -3.70 -15.18
N PHE A 31 -1.25 -3.69 -14.09
CA PHE A 31 -2.47 -2.90 -13.97
C PHE A 31 -2.18 -1.40 -14.12
N TYR A 32 -1.13 -0.89 -13.49
CA TYR A 32 -0.74 0.51 -13.60
C TYR A 32 -0.47 0.92 -15.05
N LEU A 33 0.20 0.07 -15.82
CA LEU A 33 0.61 0.36 -17.19
C LEU A 33 -0.47 0.08 -18.25
N THR A 34 -1.47 -0.76 -17.94
CA THR A 34 -2.41 -1.25 -18.96
C THR A 34 -3.88 -1.29 -18.54
N GLY A 35 -4.19 -1.22 -17.24
CA GLY A 35 -5.54 -1.44 -16.73
C GLY A 35 -6.00 -2.90 -16.74
N ALA A 36 -5.14 -3.82 -17.19
CA ALA A 36 -5.44 -5.24 -17.24
C ALA A 36 -5.80 -5.79 -15.85
N ARG A 37 -6.93 -6.48 -15.79
CA ARG A 37 -7.40 -7.22 -14.61
C ARG A 37 -7.21 -8.69 -14.95
N GLY A 38 -6.47 -9.40 -14.13
CA GLY A 38 -6.11 -10.81 -14.33
C GLY A 38 -4.88 -11.15 -13.50
N ASP A 39 -4.73 -12.43 -13.17
CA ASP A 39 -3.77 -12.86 -12.13
C ASP A 39 -2.50 -13.50 -12.70
N ASP A 40 -2.48 -13.82 -14.00
CA ASP A 40 -1.32 -14.42 -14.65
C ASP A 40 -1.01 -13.75 -15.98
N ALA A 41 0.07 -12.96 -16.03
CA ALA A 41 0.59 -12.37 -17.24
C ALA A 41 2.05 -11.92 -17.06
N ILE A 42 2.74 -11.75 -18.19
CA ILE A 42 3.96 -10.95 -18.29
C ILE A 42 3.70 -9.86 -19.33
N LEU A 43 3.97 -8.60 -18.96
CA LEU A 43 3.91 -7.48 -19.88
C LEU A 43 5.33 -7.16 -20.37
N LEU A 44 5.52 -7.13 -21.68
CA LEU A 44 6.73 -6.58 -22.31
C LEU A 44 6.40 -5.18 -22.82
N VAL A 45 7.07 -4.15 -22.28
CA VAL A 45 6.94 -2.76 -22.76
C VAL A 45 8.22 -2.32 -23.46
N SER A 46 8.09 -1.74 -24.64
CA SER A 46 9.19 -1.20 -25.44
C SER A 46 8.71 -0.01 -26.28
N ASP A 47 9.65 0.74 -26.86
CA ASP A 47 9.33 1.80 -27.84
C ASP A 47 8.67 1.25 -29.13
N ARG A 48 8.76 -0.07 -29.35
CA ARG A 48 8.13 -0.78 -30.48
C ARG A 48 6.76 -1.39 -30.15
N GLY A 49 6.22 -1.04 -28.98
CA GLY A 49 4.90 -1.43 -28.49
C GLY A 49 4.94 -2.17 -27.16
N ALA A 50 3.75 -2.33 -26.57
CA ALA A 50 3.49 -3.11 -25.36
C ALA A 50 2.75 -4.41 -25.70
N PHE A 51 3.17 -5.52 -25.08
CA PHE A 51 2.64 -6.87 -25.33
C PHE A 51 2.29 -7.53 -24.01
N LEU A 52 1.00 -7.78 -23.78
CA LEU A 52 0.50 -8.49 -22.61
C LEU A 52 0.41 -9.98 -22.94
N ILE A 53 1.26 -10.78 -22.32
CA ILE A 53 1.44 -12.19 -22.64
C ILE A 53 0.79 -13.01 -21.53
N SER A 54 -0.18 -13.85 -21.89
CA SER A 54 -0.85 -14.79 -20.98
C SER A 54 -1.35 -16.00 -21.76
N ASP A 55 -2.07 -16.90 -21.11
CA ASP A 55 -2.75 -18.03 -21.76
C ASP A 55 -4.20 -17.70 -22.16
N SER A 56 -4.85 -18.65 -22.83
CA SER A 56 -6.19 -18.47 -23.39
C SER A 56 -7.30 -18.27 -22.36
N ARG A 57 -7.09 -18.63 -21.08
CA ARG A 57 -8.10 -18.47 -20.02
C ARG A 57 -8.43 -17.01 -19.78
N TYR A 58 -7.44 -16.13 -19.94
CA TYR A 58 -7.59 -14.69 -19.71
C TYR A 58 -7.91 -13.88 -20.96
N LYS A 59 -8.13 -14.53 -22.12
CA LYS A 59 -8.33 -13.83 -23.40
C LYS A 59 -9.46 -12.80 -23.30
N GLU A 60 -10.63 -13.23 -22.87
CA GLU A 60 -11.80 -12.35 -22.79
C GLU A 60 -11.61 -11.22 -21.77
N GLU A 61 -11.02 -11.54 -20.61
CA GLU A 61 -10.78 -10.57 -19.53
C GLU A 61 -9.79 -9.47 -19.97
N TYR A 62 -8.68 -9.85 -20.61
CA TYR A 62 -7.68 -8.91 -21.08
C TYR A 62 -8.10 -8.13 -22.33
N GLU A 63 -8.89 -8.72 -23.24
CA GLU A 63 -9.47 -7.96 -24.37
C GLU A 63 -10.42 -6.85 -23.88
N LYS A 64 -11.15 -7.09 -22.77
CA LYS A 64 -12.03 -6.09 -22.15
C LYS A 64 -11.24 -5.03 -21.37
N SER A 65 -10.33 -5.47 -20.50
CA SER A 65 -9.69 -4.62 -19.50
C SER A 65 -8.41 -3.94 -19.98
N ALA A 66 -7.55 -4.63 -20.73
CA ALA A 66 -6.22 -4.13 -21.07
C ALA A 66 -6.29 -3.06 -22.16
N LYS A 67 -5.61 -1.94 -21.93
CA LYS A 67 -5.54 -0.77 -22.80
C LYS A 67 -4.09 -0.51 -23.20
N ASN A 68 -3.92 0.06 -24.40
CA ASN A 68 -2.63 0.45 -24.95
C ASN A 68 -1.58 -0.69 -24.96
N CYS A 69 -2.01 -1.94 -25.18
CA CYS A 69 -1.13 -3.09 -25.37
C CYS A 69 -1.78 -4.12 -26.28
N LYS A 70 -0.96 -4.96 -26.93
CA LYS A 70 -1.42 -6.10 -27.72
C LYS A 70 -1.47 -7.34 -26.85
N PHE A 71 -2.63 -7.97 -26.74
CA PHE A 71 -2.74 -9.25 -26.07
C PHE A 71 -2.11 -10.36 -26.93
N GLN A 72 -1.27 -11.21 -26.33
CA GLN A 72 -0.63 -12.35 -26.98
C GLN A 72 -0.85 -13.62 -26.19
N ILE A 73 -1.50 -14.59 -26.83
CA ILE A 73 -1.73 -15.91 -26.26
C ILE A 73 -0.44 -16.72 -26.40
N ALA A 74 0.15 -17.11 -25.27
CA ALA A 74 1.30 -18.00 -25.23
C ALA A 74 0.89 -19.42 -25.66
N LYS A 75 1.24 -19.79 -26.90
CA LYS A 75 1.05 -21.16 -27.41
C LYS A 75 1.94 -22.14 -26.63
N HIS A 76 1.42 -23.32 -26.34
CA HIS A 76 2.13 -24.40 -25.58
C HIS A 76 2.61 -23.99 -24.17
N LYS A 77 1.91 -23.07 -23.49
CA LYS A 77 2.14 -22.67 -22.09
C LYS A 77 3.54 -22.13 -21.76
N SER A 78 4.34 -21.69 -22.74
CA SER A 78 5.62 -21.03 -22.44
C SER A 78 5.52 -19.53 -22.71
N PHE A 79 5.29 -18.73 -21.67
CA PHE A 79 5.34 -17.26 -21.78
C PHE A 79 6.69 -16.81 -22.34
N TYR A 80 7.75 -17.51 -21.96
CA TYR A 80 9.12 -17.22 -22.36
C TYR A 80 9.41 -17.42 -23.85
N SER A 81 8.79 -18.40 -24.52
CA SER A 81 8.96 -18.55 -25.98
C SER A 81 8.26 -17.42 -26.75
N CYS A 82 7.12 -16.93 -26.24
CA CYS A 82 6.46 -15.75 -26.80
C CYS A 82 7.34 -14.50 -26.63
N ILE A 83 7.91 -14.30 -25.43
CA ILE A 83 8.87 -13.21 -25.15
C ILE A 83 10.07 -13.29 -26.10
N GLU A 84 10.67 -14.47 -26.27
CA GLU A 84 11.78 -14.72 -27.21
C GLU A 84 11.44 -14.30 -28.63
N GLY A 85 10.28 -14.74 -29.14
CA GLY A 85 9.79 -14.38 -30.48
C GLY A 85 9.54 -12.88 -30.65
N ILE A 86 8.97 -12.22 -29.64
CA ILE A 86 8.76 -10.76 -29.65
C ILE A 86 10.11 -10.04 -29.69
N CYS A 87 11.05 -10.42 -28.82
CA CYS A 87 12.39 -9.83 -28.77
C CYS A 87 13.16 -10.00 -30.08
N ALA A 88 13.03 -11.17 -30.74
CA ALA A 88 13.62 -11.40 -32.06
C ALA A 88 12.98 -10.52 -33.14
N LYS A 89 11.64 -10.58 -33.27
CA LYS A 89 10.89 -9.82 -34.29
C LYS A 89 11.07 -8.31 -34.15
N LYS A 90 11.17 -7.81 -32.92
CA LYS A 90 11.37 -6.39 -32.60
C LYS A 90 12.83 -5.99 -32.48
N ARG A 91 13.78 -6.91 -32.70
CA ARG A 91 15.23 -6.67 -32.62
C ARG A 91 15.67 -6.04 -31.29
N LEU A 92 15.03 -6.42 -30.18
CA LEU A 92 15.36 -5.96 -28.83
C LEU A 92 16.63 -6.68 -28.33
N GLN A 93 17.57 -5.96 -27.72
CA GLN A 93 18.87 -6.48 -27.28
C GLN A 93 19.11 -6.34 -25.78
N ARG A 94 18.66 -5.25 -25.16
CA ARG A 94 18.84 -4.95 -23.74
C ARG A 94 17.49 -4.98 -23.04
N ILE A 95 17.19 -6.09 -22.39
CA ILE A 95 15.89 -6.35 -21.77
C ILE A 95 16.04 -6.27 -20.26
N GLY A 96 15.38 -5.29 -19.65
CA GLY A 96 15.22 -5.21 -18.20
C GLY A 96 14.17 -6.21 -17.71
N PHE A 97 14.30 -6.70 -16.49
CA PHE A 97 13.23 -7.43 -15.81
C PHE A 97 13.13 -7.03 -14.34
N GLU A 98 11.92 -7.03 -13.79
CA GLU A 98 11.66 -6.72 -12.38
C GLU A 98 12.26 -7.79 -11.46
N SER A 99 13.50 -7.57 -10.99
CA SER A 99 14.26 -8.61 -10.29
C SER A 99 13.65 -9.04 -8.95
N ASN A 100 12.76 -8.22 -8.40
CA ASN A 100 12.04 -8.53 -7.16
C ASN A 100 10.80 -9.41 -7.38
N ASN A 101 10.37 -9.59 -8.63
CA ASN A 101 9.08 -10.21 -8.98
C ASN A 101 9.21 -11.41 -9.92
N PHE A 102 10.41 -11.64 -10.46
CA PHE A 102 10.74 -12.90 -11.12
C PHE A 102 11.50 -13.81 -10.16
N SER A 103 11.05 -15.05 -10.03
CA SER A 103 11.80 -16.07 -9.31
C SER A 103 13.08 -16.44 -10.06
N TYR A 104 14.03 -17.03 -9.33
CA TYR A 104 15.30 -17.45 -9.91
C TYR A 104 15.13 -18.46 -11.06
N SER A 105 14.19 -19.39 -10.96
CA SER A 105 13.91 -20.38 -12.01
C SER A 105 13.37 -19.73 -13.30
N GLU A 106 12.51 -18.71 -13.17
CA GLU A 106 12.01 -17.93 -14.31
C GLU A 106 13.14 -17.13 -14.96
N HIS A 107 14.01 -16.51 -14.14
CA HIS A 107 15.21 -15.84 -14.63
C HIS A 107 16.12 -16.78 -15.44
N VAL A 108 16.42 -17.98 -14.91
CA VAL A 108 17.23 -18.99 -15.61
C VAL A 108 16.59 -19.37 -16.95
N SER A 109 15.27 -19.58 -16.97
CA SER A 109 14.52 -19.91 -18.18
C SER A 109 14.58 -18.80 -19.23
N LEU A 110 14.40 -17.54 -18.81
CA LEU A 110 14.54 -16.36 -19.67
C LEU A 110 15.96 -16.21 -20.20
N LYS A 111 16.98 -16.36 -19.35
CA LYS A 111 18.39 -16.25 -19.73
C LYS A 111 18.79 -17.28 -20.77
N LYS A 112 18.29 -18.52 -20.66
CA LYS A 112 18.54 -19.58 -21.65
C LYS A 112 17.91 -19.25 -23.01
N ARG A 113 16.67 -18.75 -23.04
CA ARG A 113 15.94 -18.44 -24.27
C ARG A 113 16.38 -17.15 -24.95
N LEU A 114 16.70 -16.13 -24.15
CA LEU A 114 17.21 -14.86 -24.65
C LEU A 114 18.73 -14.89 -24.86
N LYS A 115 19.30 -16.04 -25.21
CA LYS A 115 20.74 -16.18 -25.50
C LYS A 115 21.13 -15.22 -26.63
N GLY A 116 22.23 -14.50 -26.45
CA GLY A 116 22.67 -13.44 -27.35
C GLY A 116 22.05 -12.06 -27.06
N LYS A 117 21.18 -11.93 -26.05
CA LYS A 117 20.65 -10.66 -25.55
C LYS A 117 21.15 -10.39 -24.13
N LYS A 118 21.18 -9.11 -23.74
CA LYS A 118 21.51 -8.68 -22.38
C LYS A 118 20.23 -8.63 -21.53
N LEU A 119 20.07 -9.60 -20.65
CA LEU A 119 19.00 -9.62 -19.64
C LEU A 119 19.51 -8.95 -18.36
N LEU A 120 18.93 -7.82 -17.98
CA LEU A 120 19.44 -6.93 -16.93
C LEU A 120 18.43 -6.85 -15.77
N PRO A 121 18.85 -7.13 -14.52
CA PRO A 121 17.98 -6.96 -13.38
C PRO A 121 17.73 -5.47 -13.12
N VAL A 122 16.47 -5.08 -12.93
CA VAL A 122 16.08 -3.74 -12.52
C VAL A 122 15.18 -3.79 -11.30
N LYS A 123 15.24 -2.72 -10.49
CA LYS A 123 14.43 -2.56 -9.28
C LYS A 123 13.65 -1.25 -9.37
N LYS A 124 12.39 -1.29 -8.95
CA LYS A 124 11.57 -0.10 -8.68
C LYS A 124 11.39 0.90 -9.84
N ILE A 125 11.56 0.49 -11.10
CA ILE A 125 11.37 1.41 -12.25
C ILE A 125 9.89 1.83 -12.36
N VAL A 126 8.96 0.89 -12.37
CA VAL A 126 7.52 1.21 -12.47
C VAL A 126 7.01 1.83 -11.17
N GLU A 127 7.49 1.34 -10.03
CA GLU A 127 7.19 1.86 -8.70
C GLU A 127 7.56 3.35 -8.60
N SER A 128 8.68 3.78 -9.18
CA SER A 128 9.06 5.20 -9.18
C SER A 128 8.03 6.12 -9.85
N LEU A 129 7.29 5.61 -10.84
CA LEU A 129 6.19 6.33 -11.49
C LEU A 129 4.92 6.35 -10.61
N ARG A 130 4.68 5.28 -9.86
CA ARG A 130 3.50 5.11 -8.99
C ARG A 130 3.55 5.98 -7.72
N ILE A 131 4.73 6.42 -7.30
CA ILE A 131 4.91 7.28 -6.13
C ILE A 131 4.04 8.54 -6.23
N ILE A 132 3.99 9.16 -7.42
CA ILE A 132 3.21 10.36 -7.71
C ILE A 132 1.89 9.97 -8.36
N LYS A 133 0.79 10.16 -7.64
CA LYS A 133 -0.53 9.71 -8.09
C LYS A 133 -1.11 10.67 -9.12
N ASP A 134 -1.75 10.14 -10.15
CA ASP A 134 -2.60 10.93 -11.03
C ASP A 134 -3.98 11.21 -10.41
N THR A 135 -4.78 12.07 -11.05
CA THR A 135 -6.08 12.50 -10.51
C THR A 135 -7.08 11.36 -10.34
N GLU A 136 -7.05 10.35 -11.21
CA GLU A 136 -7.94 9.19 -11.12
C GLU A 136 -7.49 8.24 -10.01
N GLU A 137 -6.19 8.07 -9.81
CA GLU A 137 -5.65 7.31 -8.66
C GLU A 137 -6.07 7.95 -7.34
N ILE A 138 -5.89 9.27 -7.22
CA ILE A 138 -6.30 10.03 -6.02
C ILE A 138 -7.80 9.88 -5.76
N LYS A 139 -8.62 9.91 -6.81
CA LYS A 139 -10.08 9.72 -6.69
C LYS A 139 -10.42 8.34 -6.12
N HIS A 140 -9.78 7.28 -6.60
CA HIS A 140 -9.99 5.92 -6.09
C HIS A 140 -9.49 5.76 -4.65
N ILE A 141 -8.31 6.30 -4.33
CA ILE A 141 -7.77 6.31 -2.96
C ILE A 141 -8.72 7.07 -2.02
N ARG A 142 -9.19 8.26 -2.40
CA ARG A 142 -10.17 9.03 -1.60
C ARG A 142 -11.44 8.23 -1.34
N ARG A 143 -11.92 7.49 -2.35
CA ARG A 143 -13.08 6.63 -2.20
C ARG A 143 -12.79 5.48 -1.23
N ALA A 144 -11.66 4.80 -1.37
CA ALA A 144 -11.21 3.76 -0.45
C ALA A 144 -11.06 4.30 0.99
N CYS A 145 -10.53 5.50 1.20
CA CYS A 145 -10.42 6.10 2.53
C CYS A 145 -11.81 6.41 3.14
N LYS A 146 -12.75 6.87 2.32
CA LYS A 146 -14.13 7.11 2.75
C LYS A 146 -14.82 5.81 3.16
N ASP A 147 -14.73 4.77 2.33
CA ASP A 147 -15.32 3.46 2.61
C ASP A 147 -14.67 2.80 3.85
N GLY A 148 -13.35 3.01 4.05
CA GLY A 148 -12.64 2.62 5.28
C GLY A 148 -13.13 3.36 6.53
N CYS A 149 -13.43 4.66 6.43
CA CYS A 149 -14.01 5.42 7.55
C CYS A 149 -15.44 4.96 7.88
N GLU A 150 -16.26 4.63 6.88
CA GLU A 150 -17.59 4.05 7.09
C GLU A 150 -17.50 2.68 7.76
N THR A 151 -16.55 1.84 7.33
CA THR A 151 -16.24 0.54 7.94
C THR A 151 -15.76 0.68 9.38
N MET A 152 -14.90 1.66 9.67
CA MET A 152 -14.49 2.00 11.04
C MET A 152 -15.70 2.40 11.89
N ASN A 153 -16.60 3.25 11.39
CA ASN A 153 -17.81 3.63 12.12
C ASN A 153 -18.72 2.44 12.43
N TYR A 154 -18.88 1.52 11.47
CA TYR A 154 -19.59 0.26 11.70
C TYR A 154 -18.90 -0.59 12.77
N ALA A 155 -17.58 -0.76 12.70
CA ALA A 155 -16.79 -1.48 13.70
C ALA A 155 -17.04 -0.92 15.10
N LEU A 156 -16.94 0.41 15.25
CA LEU A 156 -17.25 1.09 16.51
C LEU A 156 -18.68 0.82 16.98
N GLY A 157 -19.64 0.86 16.05
CA GLY A 157 -21.06 0.55 16.26
C GLY A 157 -21.32 -0.80 16.91
N ILE A 158 -20.56 -1.82 16.49
CA ILE A 158 -20.74 -3.18 16.98
C ILE A 158 -19.88 -3.50 18.19
N MET A 159 -18.92 -2.68 18.65
CA MET A 159 -18.05 -3.13 19.75
C MET A 159 -18.76 -3.11 21.11
N ARG A 160 -18.64 -4.23 21.86
CA ARG A 160 -19.02 -4.33 23.27
C ARG A 160 -18.07 -5.26 24.03
N PRO A 161 -17.86 -5.09 25.36
CA PRO A 161 -17.10 -6.04 26.16
C PRO A 161 -17.67 -7.46 26.04
N GLY A 162 -16.80 -8.47 26.13
CA GLY A 162 -17.15 -9.89 26.06
C GLY A 162 -17.04 -10.51 24.66
N LEU A 163 -16.98 -9.71 23.59
CA LEU A 163 -16.74 -10.23 22.24
C LEU A 163 -15.28 -10.61 22.04
N SER A 164 -15.03 -11.63 21.23
CA SER A 164 -13.68 -11.95 20.81
C SER A 164 -13.16 -10.97 19.75
N GLU A 165 -11.85 -10.71 19.77
CA GLU A 165 -11.16 -9.94 18.72
C GLU A 165 -11.46 -10.53 17.33
N ARG A 166 -11.38 -11.86 17.17
CA ARG A 166 -11.72 -12.57 15.94
C ARG A 166 -13.14 -12.33 15.47
N TRP A 167 -14.12 -12.37 16.38
CA TRP A 167 -15.51 -12.14 16.01
C TRP A 167 -15.72 -10.74 15.44
N ILE A 168 -15.09 -9.73 16.05
CA ILE A 168 -15.15 -8.33 15.57
C ILE A 168 -14.49 -8.23 14.19
N LYS A 169 -13.28 -8.77 14.03
CA LYS A 169 -12.57 -8.83 12.75
C LYS A 169 -13.47 -9.42 11.65
N ASN A 170 -14.03 -10.61 11.88
CA ASN A 170 -14.87 -11.28 10.90
C ASN A 170 -16.11 -10.44 10.54
N ARG A 171 -16.72 -9.77 11.52
CA ARG A 171 -17.88 -8.89 11.25
C ARG A 171 -17.51 -7.66 10.43
N ILE A 172 -16.32 -7.11 10.61
CA ILE A 172 -15.79 -6.00 9.81
C ILE A 172 -15.60 -6.48 8.36
N GLU A 173 -14.92 -7.61 8.16
CA GLU A 173 -14.64 -8.15 6.83
C GLU A 173 -15.93 -8.57 6.10
N CYS A 174 -16.91 -9.16 6.80
CA CYS A 174 -18.24 -9.41 6.24
C CYS A 174 -18.95 -8.12 5.81
N TYR A 175 -18.93 -7.07 6.64
CA TYR A 175 -19.57 -5.80 6.32
C TYR A 175 -18.99 -5.16 5.05
N VAL A 176 -17.66 -5.23 4.86
CA VAL A 176 -16.98 -4.73 3.66
C VAL A 176 -17.51 -5.43 2.40
N LEU A 177 -17.67 -6.75 2.45
CA LEU A 177 -18.21 -7.53 1.34
C LEU A 177 -19.71 -7.27 1.11
N GLU A 178 -20.51 -7.20 2.18
CA GLU A 178 -21.94 -6.88 2.12
C GLU A 178 -22.21 -5.48 1.54
N LYS A 179 -21.26 -4.55 1.69
CA LYS A 179 -21.30 -3.22 1.05
C LYS A 179 -20.89 -3.23 -0.44
N GLY A 180 -20.53 -4.38 -0.99
CA GLY A 180 -20.12 -4.53 -2.39
C GLY A 180 -18.73 -3.95 -2.68
N LEU A 181 -17.89 -3.79 -1.65
CA LEU A 181 -16.50 -3.36 -1.82
C LEU A 181 -15.64 -4.54 -2.31
N GLU A 182 -14.48 -4.25 -2.93
CA GLU A 182 -13.59 -5.28 -3.47
C GLU A 182 -12.95 -6.15 -2.38
N GLY A 183 -12.96 -5.68 -1.13
CA GLY A 183 -12.41 -6.36 0.03
C GLY A 183 -11.66 -5.41 0.96
N THR A 184 -11.01 -5.98 1.98
CA THR A 184 -10.06 -5.25 2.82
C THR A 184 -8.70 -5.18 2.14
N SER A 185 -7.98 -4.07 2.31
CA SER A 185 -6.65 -3.86 1.70
C SER A 185 -5.56 -4.73 2.34
N PHE A 186 -5.79 -5.21 3.56
CA PHE A 186 -4.96 -6.15 4.30
C PHE A 186 -5.80 -6.90 5.34
N GLU A 187 -5.18 -7.82 6.08
CA GLU A 187 -5.86 -8.55 7.16
C GLU A 187 -6.19 -7.59 8.30
N THR A 188 -7.49 -7.45 8.62
CA THR A 188 -7.91 -6.52 9.68
C THR A 188 -7.33 -6.93 11.05
N ILE A 189 -6.71 -5.96 11.74
CA ILE A 189 -6.18 -6.16 13.10
C ILE A 189 -7.21 -5.66 14.11
N VAL A 190 -7.58 -6.55 15.04
CA VAL A 190 -8.27 -6.18 16.27
C VAL A 190 -7.42 -6.70 17.43
N ALA A 191 -6.84 -5.80 18.21
CA ALA A 191 -5.93 -6.15 19.29
C ALA A 191 -6.28 -5.38 20.57
N SER A 192 -6.59 -6.10 21.64
CA SER A 192 -7.12 -5.56 22.89
C SER A 192 -6.19 -5.82 24.08
N GLY A 193 -6.14 -4.86 25.01
CA GLY A 193 -5.34 -4.95 26.24
C GLY A 193 -3.88 -5.28 25.93
N LYS A 194 -3.34 -6.35 26.52
CA LYS A 194 -1.96 -6.79 26.29
C LYS A 194 -1.65 -7.11 24.83
N ASN A 195 -2.63 -7.59 24.06
CA ASN A 195 -2.40 -7.90 22.64
C ASN A 195 -2.07 -6.62 21.85
N ALA A 196 -2.62 -5.47 22.26
CA ALA A 196 -2.34 -4.19 21.63
C ALA A 196 -0.89 -3.72 21.81
N SER A 197 -0.05 -4.37 22.63
CA SER A 197 1.38 -4.05 22.71
C SER A 197 2.20 -4.64 21.55
N MET A 198 1.59 -5.35 20.61
CA MET A 198 2.23 -5.86 19.40
C MET A 198 1.74 -5.03 18.19
N PRO A 199 2.63 -4.30 17.47
CA PRO A 199 2.21 -3.46 16.35
C PRO A 199 1.46 -4.20 15.25
N HIS A 200 1.92 -5.43 14.95
CA HIS A 200 1.32 -6.37 13.99
C HIS A 200 0.70 -7.58 14.71
N ALA A 201 -0.05 -7.33 15.78
CA ALA A 201 -0.76 -8.38 16.50
C ALA A 201 -1.60 -9.21 15.52
N ARG A 202 -1.46 -10.53 15.58
CA ARG A 202 -2.45 -11.41 14.94
C ARG A 202 -3.71 -11.39 15.79
N THR A 203 -4.83 -11.00 15.20
CA THR A 203 -6.16 -11.02 15.83
C THR A 203 -6.43 -12.40 16.45
N SER A 204 -6.68 -12.44 17.76
CA SER A 204 -6.79 -13.68 18.53
C SER A 204 -8.24 -14.03 18.89
N GLU A 205 -8.45 -15.13 19.62
CA GLU A 205 -9.75 -15.49 20.20
C GLU A 205 -10.01 -14.80 21.56
N LYS A 206 -9.13 -13.89 21.99
CA LYS A 206 -9.27 -13.18 23.27
C LYS A 206 -10.58 -12.38 23.31
N ASN A 207 -11.38 -12.61 24.35
CA ASN A 207 -12.52 -11.74 24.66
C ASN A 207 -12.04 -10.39 25.21
N ILE A 208 -12.58 -9.31 24.66
CA ILE A 208 -12.27 -7.94 25.06
C ILE A 208 -12.91 -7.65 26.42
N ARG A 209 -12.11 -7.17 27.37
CA ARG A 209 -12.59 -6.83 28.72
C ARG A 209 -12.92 -5.33 28.80
N LYS A 210 -13.82 -4.99 29.71
CA LYS A 210 -14.14 -3.59 30.02
C LYS A 210 -12.88 -2.87 30.52
N GLY A 211 -12.65 -1.65 30.04
CA GLY A 211 -11.51 -0.81 30.39
C GLY A 211 -10.24 -1.07 29.57
N GLU A 212 -10.23 -2.05 28.67
CA GLU A 212 -9.10 -2.27 27.77
C GLU A 212 -9.11 -1.30 26.59
N GLY A 213 -7.91 -0.88 26.16
CA GLY A 213 -7.71 -0.26 24.86
C GLY A 213 -7.74 -1.32 23.76
N VAL A 214 -8.34 -0.97 22.62
CA VAL A 214 -8.46 -1.84 21.45
C VAL A 214 -7.95 -1.08 20.23
N ILE A 215 -6.87 -1.59 19.62
CA ILE A 215 -6.42 -1.13 18.30
C ILE A 215 -7.29 -1.82 17.25
N LEU A 216 -7.93 -1.01 16.42
CA LEU A 216 -8.57 -1.40 15.17
C LEU A 216 -7.72 -0.86 14.04
N ASP A 217 -7.19 -1.75 13.21
CA ASP A 217 -6.44 -1.40 12.01
C ASP A 217 -7.08 -2.08 10.80
N LEU A 218 -7.57 -1.28 9.87
CA LEU A 218 -8.34 -1.75 8.72
C LEU A 218 -8.20 -0.78 7.55
N GLY A 219 -8.37 -1.33 6.36
CA GLY A 219 -8.50 -0.56 5.15
C GLY A 219 -9.35 -1.30 4.13
N THR A 220 -9.81 -0.58 3.11
CA THR A 220 -10.70 -1.10 2.07
C THR A 220 -10.10 -0.85 0.69
N ILE A 221 -10.59 -1.56 -0.31
CA ILE A 221 -10.12 -1.45 -1.69
C ILE A 221 -11.21 -0.80 -2.57
N ASN A 222 -10.82 0.19 -3.38
CA ASN A 222 -11.63 0.74 -4.46
C ASN A 222 -10.87 0.71 -5.78
N GLN A 223 -11.34 -0.04 -6.77
CA GLN A 223 -10.73 -0.12 -8.09
C GLN A 223 -9.23 -0.46 -8.01
N ARG A 224 -8.87 -1.42 -7.15
CA ARG A 224 -7.51 -1.84 -6.76
C ARG A 224 -6.66 -0.85 -5.96
N TYR A 225 -7.19 0.32 -5.60
CA TYR A 225 -6.49 1.27 -4.74
C TYR A 225 -6.89 1.10 -3.28
N ASN A 226 -5.90 1.12 -2.41
CA ASN A 226 -6.03 0.79 -1.00
C ASN A 226 -6.23 2.03 -0.13
N SER A 227 -6.94 1.86 0.98
CA SER A 227 -6.87 2.72 2.15
C SER A 227 -6.20 2.01 3.33
N ASP A 228 -5.86 2.79 4.34
CA ASP A 228 -5.28 2.33 5.60
C ASP A 228 -5.72 3.26 6.74
N LEU A 229 -6.13 2.70 7.87
CA LEU A 229 -6.77 3.46 8.95
C LEU A 229 -6.72 2.68 10.26
N THR A 230 -5.81 3.10 11.13
CA THR A 230 -5.81 2.71 12.55
C THR A 230 -6.55 3.69 13.48
N ARG A 231 -7.39 3.16 14.37
CA ARG A 231 -7.90 3.86 15.57
C ARG A 231 -7.73 2.99 16.82
N THR A 232 -7.32 3.62 17.92
CA THR A 232 -7.39 2.99 19.25
C THR A 232 -8.64 3.47 19.99
N VAL A 233 -9.46 2.54 20.47
CA VAL A 233 -10.72 2.82 21.18
C VAL A 233 -10.78 2.13 22.53
N PHE A 234 -11.70 2.57 23.38
CA PHE A 234 -11.82 2.08 24.75
C PHE A 234 -13.26 1.73 25.08
N LEU A 235 -13.47 0.53 25.60
CA LEU A 235 -14.80 0.05 26.01
C LEU A 235 -14.97 0.23 27.52
N GLY A 236 -15.52 1.35 27.94
CA GLY A 236 -15.70 1.78 29.33
C GLY A 236 -14.77 2.92 29.74
N ARG A 237 -14.64 3.10 31.06
CA ARG A 237 -13.82 4.18 31.63
C ARG A 237 -12.34 3.90 31.42
N ILE A 238 -11.65 4.85 30.81
CA ILE A 238 -10.19 4.80 30.65
C ILE A 238 -9.46 5.30 31.89
N ASP A 239 -8.33 4.68 32.20
CA ASP A 239 -7.43 5.16 33.23
C ASP A 239 -6.62 6.39 32.76
N ARG A 240 -5.92 7.03 33.71
CA ARG A 240 -5.11 8.22 33.45
C ARG A 240 -3.93 7.92 32.52
N LYS A 241 -3.37 6.70 32.57
CA LYS A 241 -2.19 6.30 31.79
C LYS A 241 -2.55 6.15 30.30
N TYR A 242 -3.64 5.45 29.98
CA TYR A 242 -4.17 5.36 28.62
C TYR A 242 -4.49 6.73 28.04
N ARG A 243 -5.20 7.59 28.79
CA ARG A 243 -5.52 8.96 28.35
C ARG A 243 -4.26 9.77 28.04
N ARG A 244 -3.25 9.71 28.92
CA ARG A 244 -1.97 10.40 28.73
C ARG A 244 -1.25 9.92 27.48
N ILE A 245 -1.10 8.60 27.30
CA ILE A 245 -0.39 8.03 26.14
C ILE A 245 -1.16 8.31 24.85
N TYR A 246 -2.49 8.24 24.87
CA TYR A 246 -3.32 8.54 23.70
C TYR A 246 -3.10 9.98 23.21
N ASN A 247 -3.13 10.94 24.15
CA ASN A 247 -2.88 12.33 23.81
C ASN A 247 -1.46 12.54 23.26
N ILE A 248 -0.45 11.85 23.80
CA ILE A 248 0.91 11.93 23.27
C ILE A 248 0.98 11.42 21.83
N VAL A 249 0.37 10.27 21.52
CA VAL A 249 0.34 9.71 20.15
C VAL A 249 -0.40 10.66 19.19
N ARG A 250 -1.59 11.14 19.59
CA ARG A 250 -2.38 12.08 18.80
C ARG A 250 -1.62 13.39 18.52
N ASP A 251 -0.96 13.94 19.53
CA ASP A 251 -0.21 15.18 19.39
C ASP A 251 1.06 14.98 18.53
N ALA A 252 1.72 13.81 18.62
CA ALA A 252 2.83 13.45 17.73
C ALA A 252 2.36 13.41 16.27
N GLN A 253 1.25 12.72 16.01
CA GLN A 253 0.65 12.60 14.68
C GLN A 253 0.32 13.99 14.10
N LYS A 254 -0.37 14.82 14.89
CA LYS A 254 -0.76 16.18 14.51
C LYS A 254 0.47 17.02 14.13
N LYS A 255 1.53 16.97 14.94
CA LYS A 255 2.78 17.70 14.67
C LYS A 255 3.45 17.27 13.36
N ALA A 256 3.51 15.96 13.08
CA ALA A 256 4.03 15.49 11.80
C ALA A 256 3.18 15.98 10.63
N ILE A 257 1.85 15.83 10.71
CA ILE A 257 0.90 16.27 9.67
C ILE A 257 1.08 17.76 9.33
N GLU A 258 1.23 18.62 10.33
CA GLU A 258 1.43 20.07 10.16
C GLU A 258 2.68 20.44 9.34
N HIS A 259 3.64 19.54 9.21
CA HIS A 259 4.90 19.77 8.47
C HIS A 259 4.92 19.09 7.10
N ILE A 260 3.89 18.35 6.72
CA ILE A 260 3.82 17.69 5.42
C ILE A 260 3.55 18.72 4.34
N LYS A 261 4.53 18.89 3.45
CA LYS A 261 4.43 19.66 2.21
C LYS A 261 5.53 19.20 1.23
N PRO A 262 5.42 19.55 -0.06
CA PRO A 262 6.48 19.25 -1.02
C PRO A 262 7.84 19.82 -0.60
N GLY A 263 8.92 19.11 -0.96
CA GLY A 263 10.30 19.52 -0.67
C GLY A 263 10.76 19.26 0.75
N ILE A 264 9.97 18.57 1.59
CA ILE A 264 10.39 18.10 2.90
C ILE A 264 10.86 16.64 2.81
N GLU A 265 11.96 16.32 3.48
CA GLU A 265 12.46 14.95 3.54
C GLU A 265 11.55 14.06 4.41
N ALA A 266 11.27 12.84 3.96
CA ALA A 266 10.41 11.91 4.68
C ALA A 266 10.97 11.53 6.08
N SER A 267 12.31 11.45 6.22
CA SER A 267 12.98 11.23 7.51
C SER A 267 12.72 12.36 8.52
N TYR A 268 12.61 13.61 8.05
CA TYR A 268 12.31 14.76 8.89
C TYR A 268 10.90 14.66 9.49
N ILE A 269 9.91 14.22 8.70
CA ILE A 269 8.54 14.01 9.17
C ILE A 269 8.49 12.91 10.25
N ASP A 270 9.18 11.79 10.04
CA ASP A 270 9.34 10.73 11.06
C ASP A 270 9.96 11.27 12.35
N ASN A 271 11.03 12.06 12.21
CA ASN A 271 11.78 12.62 13.32
C ASN A 271 10.93 13.54 14.20
N ILE A 272 10.03 14.36 13.62
CA ILE A 272 9.12 15.23 14.40
C ILE A 272 8.28 14.42 15.39
N SER A 273 7.58 13.38 14.91
CA SER A 273 6.75 12.52 15.76
C SER A 273 7.61 11.81 16.80
N ARG A 274 8.75 11.28 16.36
CA ARG A 274 9.64 10.46 17.18
C ARG A 274 10.30 11.24 18.30
N GLN A 275 10.82 12.43 18.02
CA GLN A 275 11.40 13.33 19.02
C GLN A 275 10.35 13.77 20.02
N TYR A 276 9.13 14.11 19.56
CA TYR A 276 8.05 14.47 20.47
C TYR A 276 7.72 13.33 21.45
N ILE A 277 7.57 12.10 20.96
CA ILE A 277 7.33 10.91 21.80
C ILE A 277 8.52 10.66 22.75
N SER A 278 9.75 10.84 22.26
CA SER A 278 10.98 10.68 23.05
C SER A 278 11.05 11.69 24.21
N HIS A 279 10.78 12.97 23.96
CA HIS A 279 10.72 14.02 24.99
C HIS A 279 9.64 13.78 26.06
N LYS A 280 8.60 12.99 25.75
CA LYS A 280 7.60 12.55 26.73
C LYS A 280 8.01 11.30 27.53
N GLY A 281 9.23 10.80 27.32
CA GLY A 281 9.82 9.65 28.02
C GLY A 281 9.42 8.29 27.43
N LEU A 282 8.79 8.26 26.25
CA LEU A 282 8.22 7.04 25.65
C LEU A 282 8.90 6.62 24.33
N GLY A 283 10.01 7.24 23.97
CA GLY A 283 10.71 7.00 22.69
C GLY A 283 11.05 5.53 22.43
N ARG A 284 11.45 4.78 23.48
CA ARG A 284 11.77 3.34 23.38
C ARG A 284 10.59 2.46 22.95
N TYR A 285 9.37 2.96 23.05
CA TYR A 285 8.12 2.24 22.74
C TYR A 285 7.54 2.60 21.37
N PHE A 286 8.17 3.51 20.62
CA PHE A 286 7.82 3.79 19.22
C PHE A 286 8.82 3.08 18.29
N ILE A 287 8.46 1.87 17.88
CA ILE A 287 9.39 0.87 17.31
C ILE A 287 9.28 0.63 15.80
N HIS A 288 8.33 1.28 15.12
CA HIS A 288 8.16 1.20 13.66
C HIS A 288 8.40 2.57 12.99
N SER A 289 8.35 2.61 11.66
CA SER A 289 8.33 3.84 10.86
C SER A 289 7.09 4.67 11.15
N LEU A 290 7.14 5.98 10.94
CA LEU A 290 5.97 6.84 11.05
C LEU A 290 4.91 6.56 9.99
N GLY A 291 5.28 5.99 8.84
CA GLY A 291 4.32 5.59 7.81
C GLY A 291 4.99 5.17 6.51
N HIS A 292 4.18 5.05 5.47
CA HIS A 292 4.57 4.58 4.14
C HIS A 292 3.66 5.16 3.05
N GLY A 293 4.03 4.99 1.79
CA GLY A 293 3.17 5.29 0.67
C GLY A 293 2.03 4.28 0.57
N ILE A 294 0.91 4.71 0.00
CA ILE A 294 -0.24 3.86 -0.30
C ILE A 294 -0.78 4.14 -1.70
N GLY A 295 -1.24 3.09 -2.37
CA GLY A 295 -1.75 3.16 -3.74
C GLY A 295 -2.35 1.83 -4.16
N LEU A 296 -1.77 1.19 -5.18
CA LEU A 296 -2.18 -0.15 -5.61
C LEU A 296 -1.77 -1.25 -4.60
N GLU A 297 -0.84 -0.90 -3.71
CA GLU A 297 -0.43 -1.73 -2.58
C GLU A 297 -0.63 -0.94 -1.30
N THR A 298 -0.87 -1.65 -0.20
CA THR A 298 -0.97 -1.04 1.13
C THR A 298 0.35 -0.39 1.52
N HIS A 299 1.46 -1.09 1.26
CA HIS A 299 2.80 -0.58 1.50
C HIS A 299 3.52 -0.35 0.17
N GLU A 300 3.70 0.91 -0.21
CA GLU A 300 4.53 1.33 -1.34
C GLU A 300 5.45 2.52 -0.94
N ASP A 301 6.33 2.94 -1.85
CA ASP A 301 7.18 4.11 -1.62
C ASP A 301 6.34 5.42 -1.66
N PRO A 302 6.75 6.48 -0.93
CA PRO A 302 7.95 6.55 -0.10
C PRO A 302 7.73 5.96 1.30
N SER A 303 8.80 5.44 1.90
CA SER A 303 8.78 5.16 3.35
C SER A 303 8.89 6.48 4.14
N ILE A 304 8.10 6.65 5.19
CA ILE A 304 8.23 7.75 6.16
C ILE A 304 8.95 7.19 7.40
N SER A 305 10.27 7.09 7.30
CA SER A 305 11.13 6.46 8.31
C SER A 305 12.44 7.21 8.49
N ARG A 306 13.13 6.95 9.62
CA ARG A 306 14.40 7.59 10.00
C ARG A 306 15.46 7.59 8.89
N ASN A 307 15.47 6.56 8.05
CA ASN A 307 16.50 6.33 7.03
C ASN A 307 16.02 6.69 5.62
N SER A 308 14.84 7.31 5.48
CA SER A 308 14.28 7.64 4.18
C SER A 308 14.84 8.94 3.62
N CYS A 309 15.53 8.86 2.49
CA CYS A 309 16.03 10.03 1.77
C CYS A 309 15.01 10.57 0.74
N ASN A 310 13.77 10.09 0.76
CA ASN A 310 12.76 10.54 -0.20
C ASN A 310 12.29 11.96 0.12
N MET A 311 12.34 12.84 -0.87
CA MET A 311 11.69 14.15 -0.80
C MET A 311 10.20 13.99 -1.09
N LEU A 312 9.36 14.50 -0.19
CA LEU A 312 7.92 14.57 -0.42
C LEU A 312 7.63 15.46 -1.62
N GLN A 313 6.70 15.02 -2.46
CA GLN A 313 6.28 15.74 -3.65
C GLN A 313 4.77 15.80 -3.71
N LYS A 314 4.25 16.82 -4.39
CA LYS A 314 2.82 16.96 -4.65
C LYS A 314 2.27 15.66 -5.27
N ASN A 315 1.07 15.28 -4.84
CA ASN A 315 0.35 14.05 -5.22
C ASN A 315 0.97 12.74 -4.70
N MET A 316 1.96 12.78 -3.82
CA MET A 316 2.25 11.60 -3.00
C MET A 316 1.09 11.36 -2.03
N VAL A 317 0.76 10.10 -1.79
CA VAL A 317 -0.21 9.68 -0.76
C VAL A 317 0.52 8.78 0.22
N ILE A 318 0.49 9.15 1.50
CA ILE A 318 1.26 8.53 2.59
C ILE A 318 0.43 8.33 3.86
N THR A 319 0.74 7.33 4.66
CA THR A 319 0.20 7.13 6.01
C THR A 319 1.01 7.93 7.03
N ILE A 320 0.36 8.35 8.12
CA ILE A 320 0.99 8.96 9.31
C ILE A 320 0.41 8.31 10.56
N GLU A 321 1.16 7.37 11.10
CA GLU A 321 0.69 6.35 12.04
C GLU A 321 1.59 6.18 13.28
N PRO A 322 1.93 7.25 14.04
CA PRO A 322 2.73 7.07 15.24
C PRO A 322 2.05 6.10 16.21
N GLY A 323 2.86 5.28 16.87
CA GLY A 323 2.38 4.29 17.82
C GLY A 323 3.28 4.15 19.05
N ILE A 324 2.68 3.86 20.20
CA ILE A 324 3.39 3.55 21.45
C ILE A 324 2.91 2.19 21.94
N TYR A 325 3.85 1.24 22.08
CA TYR A 325 3.56 -0.14 22.46
C TYR A 325 4.38 -0.51 23.68
N ILE A 326 3.71 -0.75 24.81
CA ILE A 326 4.37 -1.10 26.08
C ILE A 326 4.09 -2.58 26.37
N PRO A 327 5.12 -3.46 26.29
CA PRO A 327 4.96 -4.90 26.48
C PRO A 327 4.19 -5.24 27.76
N GLY A 328 3.21 -6.14 27.65
CA GLY A 328 2.40 -6.60 28.77
C GLY A 328 1.39 -5.60 29.33
N TRP A 329 1.33 -4.38 28.80
CA TRP A 329 0.32 -3.38 29.14
C TRP A 329 -0.68 -3.18 28.01
N GLY A 330 -0.19 -2.84 26.82
CA GLY A 330 -1.00 -2.56 25.64
C GLY A 330 -0.31 -1.57 24.70
N GLY A 331 -1.05 -1.01 23.76
CA GLY A 331 -0.52 -0.03 22.83
C GLY A 331 -1.60 0.90 22.30
N ILE A 332 -1.13 1.99 21.70
CA ILE A 332 -1.96 3.00 21.06
C ILE A 332 -1.31 3.38 19.74
N ARG A 333 -2.08 3.28 18.66
CA ARG A 333 -1.75 3.80 17.33
C ARG A 333 -2.93 4.62 16.80
N ILE A 334 -2.61 5.72 16.13
CA ILE A 334 -3.57 6.58 15.43
C ILE A 334 -2.97 6.87 14.08
N GLU A 335 -3.72 6.57 13.03
CA GLU A 335 -3.22 6.64 11.66
C GLU A 335 -4.17 7.39 10.75
N ASP A 336 -3.62 8.17 9.83
CA ASP A 336 -4.40 8.76 8.77
C ASP A 336 -3.64 8.73 7.45
N VAL A 337 -4.40 8.71 6.36
CA VAL A 337 -3.86 8.85 5.00
C VAL A 337 -3.84 10.33 4.63
N ALA A 338 -2.68 10.83 4.22
CA ALA A 338 -2.45 12.19 3.79
C ALA A 338 -2.06 12.26 2.30
N LEU A 339 -2.75 13.09 1.54
CA LEU A 339 -2.37 13.50 0.19
C LEU A 339 -1.52 14.76 0.27
N VAL A 340 -0.27 14.71 -0.19
CA VAL A 340 0.59 15.89 -0.27
C VAL A 340 0.05 16.83 -1.35
N THR A 341 -0.31 18.06 -0.98
CA THR A 341 -0.84 19.08 -1.90
C THR A 341 0.28 20.01 -2.36
N LYS A 342 -0.05 21.20 -2.89
CA LYS A 342 0.95 22.16 -3.37
C LYS A 342 1.81 22.71 -2.23
N ASP A 343 1.18 23.07 -1.11
CA ASP A 343 1.83 23.81 -0.02
C ASP A 343 1.60 23.15 1.36
N SER A 344 0.84 22.04 1.42
CA SER A 344 0.45 21.34 2.64
C SER A 344 0.12 19.86 2.36
N CYS A 345 -0.79 19.26 3.15
CA CYS A 345 -1.45 18.01 2.85
C CYS A 345 -2.96 18.06 3.14
N ASP A 346 -3.70 17.20 2.45
CA ASP A 346 -5.11 16.90 2.73
C ASP A 346 -5.19 15.55 3.45
N ILE A 347 -5.89 15.52 4.58
CA ILE A 347 -6.25 14.25 5.21
C ILE A 347 -7.42 13.62 4.47
N LEU A 348 -7.26 12.36 4.05
CA LEU A 348 -8.28 11.60 3.32
C LEU A 348 -9.19 10.77 4.24
N THR A 349 -8.74 10.47 5.46
CA THR A 349 -9.49 9.71 6.47
C THR A 349 -10.14 10.63 7.50
N SER A 350 -11.47 10.61 7.57
CA SER A 350 -12.27 11.50 8.43
C SER A 350 -12.78 10.87 9.73
N ALA A 351 -12.43 9.61 10.02
CA ALA A 351 -12.84 8.94 11.26
C ALA A 351 -12.33 9.68 12.51
N CYS A 352 -13.17 9.78 13.55
CA CYS A 352 -12.90 10.58 14.74
C CYS A 352 -11.57 10.19 15.43
N ARG A 353 -10.74 11.19 15.76
CA ARG A 353 -9.46 11.06 16.50
C ARG A 353 -9.54 11.46 17.98
N LYS A 354 -10.73 11.85 18.44
CA LYS A 354 -10.92 12.11 19.88
C LYS A 354 -10.89 10.77 20.60
N VAL A 355 -10.52 10.79 21.88
CA VAL A 355 -10.59 9.59 22.73
C VAL A 355 -12.02 9.03 22.62
N LEU A 356 -12.15 7.84 22.04
CA LEU A 356 -13.42 7.14 21.89
C LEU A 356 -13.61 6.24 23.10
N CYS A 357 -14.42 6.70 24.05
CA CYS A 357 -14.95 5.87 25.15
C CYS A 357 -16.37 5.45 24.77
N ARG A 358 -16.67 4.15 24.80
CA ARG A 358 -18.01 3.59 24.61
C ARG A 358 -18.46 2.77 25.80
#